data_AF-A0A183ECC6-F1
#
_entry.id   AF-A0A183ECC6-F1
#
_cell.length_a   1.000
_cell.length_b   1.000
_cell.length_c   1.000
_cell.angle_alpha   90.00
_cell.angle_beta   90.00
_cell.angle_gamma   90.00
#
_symmetry.space_group_name_H-M   'P 1'
#
loop_
_entity.id
_entity.type
_entity.pdbx_description
1 polymer ?
#
loop_
_entity_poly.entity_id
_entity_poly.type
_entity_poly.pdbx_seq_one_letter_code
_entity_poly.pdbx_strand_id
1 'polypeptide(L)'
;MLFLLLKEVVVLFEKGMDREAERIIPVMENQGLLAFELFDVAVARVRKWFDLSEVDLMSRGLRLSLIDNRLMHCLRNSTKEVVTAPPDDILKLMRQVRMSLGTTLQPDDRSFQTDQLAVKFEGLIAALR
;
A
#
# COMPACT_ATOMS: atom_id res chain seq x y z
N MET A 1 20.97 -0.77 -13.62
CA MET A 1 19.72 -0.89 -14.40
C MET A 1 18.52 -1.22 -13.50
N LEU A 2 18.61 -2.19 -12.60
CA LEU A 2 17.52 -2.65 -11.71
C LEU A 2 16.90 -1.58 -10.79
N PHE A 3 17.71 -0.68 -10.21
CA PHE A 3 17.21 0.42 -9.38
C PHE A 3 16.39 1.46 -10.16
N LEU A 4 16.58 1.57 -11.47
CA LEU A 4 15.81 2.51 -12.31
C LEU A 4 14.40 1.98 -12.55
N LEU A 5 14.27 0.67 -12.78
CA LEU A 5 12.98 0.03 -12.96
C LEU A 5 12.12 0.15 -11.69
N LEU A 6 12.71 -0.06 -10.50
CA LEU A 6 12.01 0.02 -9.21
C LEU A 6 11.36 1.40 -9.02
N LYS A 7 12.14 2.47 -9.23
CA LYS A 7 11.64 3.85 -9.16
C LYS A 7 10.55 4.12 -10.20
N GLU A 8 10.69 3.57 -11.40
CA GLU A 8 9.70 3.73 -12.46
C GLU A 8 8.34 3.12 -12.09
N VAL A 9 8.33 1.90 -11.54
CA VAL A 9 7.09 1.25 -11.08
C VAL A 9 6.45 2.04 -9.95
N VAL A 10 7.23 2.51 -8.98
CA VAL A 10 6.70 3.32 -7.87
C VAL A 10 6.11 4.63 -8.39
N VAL A 11 6.78 5.32 -9.31
CA VAL A 11 6.26 6.56 -9.92
C VAL A 11 4.96 6.32 -10.68
N LEU A 12 4.82 5.19 -11.37
CA LEU A 12 3.58 4.84 -12.07
C LEU A 12 2.44 4.64 -11.09
N PHE A 13 2.66 3.92 -9.98
CA PHE A 13 1.66 3.84 -8.91
C PHE A 13 1.43 5.19 -8.20
N GLU A 14 2.41 6.05 -8.00
CA GLU A 14 2.14 7.39 -7.44
C GLU A 14 1.20 8.22 -8.34
N LYS A 15 1.26 7.98 -9.65
CA LYS A 15 0.43 8.64 -10.68
C LYS A 15 -0.93 7.96 -10.95
N GLY A 16 -1.23 6.82 -10.33
CA GLY A 16 -2.47 6.08 -10.63
C GLY A 16 -2.41 5.24 -11.91
N MET A 17 -1.22 5.01 -12.48
CA MET A 17 -0.99 4.25 -13.70
C MET A 17 -0.72 2.77 -13.39
N ASP A 18 -1.66 2.13 -12.70
CA ASP A 18 -1.48 0.80 -12.11
C ASP A 18 -1.29 -0.29 -13.17
N ARG A 19 -1.98 -0.17 -14.32
CA ARG A 19 -1.87 -1.12 -15.44
C ARG A 19 -0.50 -1.06 -16.11
N GLU A 20 0.05 0.14 -16.23
CA GLU A 20 1.39 0.36 -16.77
C GLU A 20 2.44 -0.16 -15.80
N ALA A 21 2.27 0.09 -14.50
CA ALA A 21 3.15 -0.41 -13.45
C ALA A 21 3.21 -1.95 -13.45
N GLU A 22 2.05 -2.62 -13.50
CA GLU A 22 1.94 -4.08 -13.48
C GLU A 22 2.67 -4.77 -14.63
N ARG A 23 2.81 -4.12 -15.79
CA ARG A 23 3.54 -4.68 -16.94
C ARG A 23 5.05 -4.74 -16.72
N ILE A 24 5.57 -3.95 -15.77
CA ILE A 24 7.02 -3.78 -15.55
C ILE A 24 7.49 -4.59 -14.33
N ILE A 25 6.59 -4.91 -13.39
CA ILE A 25 6.86 -5.69 -12.17
C ILE A 25 7.58 -7.03 -12.43
N PRO A 26 7.24 -7.85 -13.47
CA PRO A 26 7.87 -9.16 -13.69
C PRO A 26 9.38 -9.12 -13.97
N VAL A 27 9.97 -7.94 -14.20
CA VAL A 27 11.37 -7.75 -14.60
C VAL A 27 12.26 -7.35 -13.39
N MET A 28 11.76 -7.45 -12.16
CA MET A 28 12.43 -6.93 -10.96
C MET A 28 13.07 -8.01 -10.07
N GLU A 29 14.39 -7.90 -9.86
CA GLU A 29 15.17 -8.83 -9.03
C GLU A 29 15.15 -8.51 -7.52
N ASN A 30 14.69 -7.32 -7.08
CA ASN A 30 14.69 -6.91 -5.66
C ASN A 30 13.26 -6.78 -5.09
N GLN A 31 12.56 -7.90 -5.05
CA GLN A 31 11.14 -7.98 -4.72
C GLN A 31 10.82 -7.51 -3.28
N GLY A 32 11.74 -7.69 -2.33
CA GLY A 32 11.58 -7.19 -0.96
C GLY A 32 11.54 -5.66 -0.88
N LEU A 33 12.48 -4.96 -1.53
CA LEU A 33 12.48 -3.48 -1.54
C LEU A 33 11.24 -2.92 -2.25
N LEU A 34 10.85 -3.55 -3.36
CA LEU A 34 9.64 -3.18 -4.09
C LEU A 34 8.40 -3.31 -3.21
N ALA A 35 8.26 -4.40 -2.45
CA ALA A 35 7.13 -4.59 -1.54
C ALA A 35 7.00 -3.45 -0.52
N PHE A 36 8.11 -3.00 0.08
CA PHE A 36 8.07 -1.90 1.05
C PHE A 36 7.67 -0.57 0.40
N GLU A 37 8.21 -0.25 -0.78
CA GLU A 37 7.87 1.01 -1.44
C GLU A 37 6.43 1.05 -1.96
N LEU A 38 5.93 -0.08 -2.50
CA LEU A 38 4.55 -0.24 -2.91
C LEU A 38 3.58 -0.17 -1.71
N PHE A 39 4.00 -0.68 -0.55
CA PHE A 39 3.23 -0.56 0.69
C PHE A 39 3.08 0.92 1.09
N ASP A 40 4.15 1.70 1.07
CA ASP A 40 4.11 3.13 1.38
C ASP A 40 3.19 3.92 0.42
N VAL A 41 3.18 3.57 -0.87
CA VAL A 41 2.28 4.19 -1.86
C VAL A 41 0.82 3.90 -1.52
N ALA A 42 0.50 2.66 -1.14
CA ALA A 42 -0.86 2.30 -0.75
C ALA A 42 -1.32 3.03 0.52
N VAL A 43 -0.43 3.16 1.52
CA VAL A 43 -0.68 3.93 2.74
C VAL A 43 -1.05 5.37 2.38
N ALA A 44 -0.26 6.00 1.51
CA ALA A 44 -0.50 7.37 1.07
C ALA A 44 -1.85 7.55 0.34
N ARG A 45 -2.21 6.61 -0.55
CA ARG A 45 -3.49 6.64 -1.29
C ARG A 45 -4.69 6.54 -0.35
N VAL A 46 -4.64 5.63 0.61
CA VAL A 46 -5.70 5.47 1.62
C VAL A 46 -5.79 6.69 2.54
N ARG A 47 -4.65 7.26 2.95
CA ARG A 47 -4.63 8.51 3.71
C ARG A 47 -5.31 9.65 2.93
N LYS A 48 -4.94 9.85 1.65
CA LYS A 48 -5.54 10.92 0.81
C LYS A 48 -7.06 10.77 0.68
N TRP A 49 -7.58 9.53 0.70
CA TRP A 49 -9.00 9.26 0.75
C TRP A 49 -9.70 9.61 2.06
N PHE A 50 -8.99 9.53 3.18
CA PHE A 50 -9.50 10.04 4.44
C PHE A 50 -9.58 11.56 4.42
N ASP A 51 -8.55 12.21 3.88
CA ASP A 51 -8.44 13.67 3.83
C ASP A 51 -9.50 14.32 2.91
N LEU A 52 -10.05 13.58 1.93
CA LEU A 52 -10.99 14.11 0.92
C LEU A 52 -12.48 13.75 1.15
N SER A 53 -12.82 12.93 2.15
CA SER A 53 -14.24 12.62 2.40
C SER A 53 -14.88 13.63 3.35
N GLU A 54 -15.91 14.36 2.90
CA GLU A 54 -16.66 15.32 3.74
C GLU A 54 -17.61 14.66 4.77
N VAL A 55 -17.75 13.32 4.80
CA VAL A 55 -18.71 12.60 5.67
C VAL A 55 -18.05 12.11 6.98
N ASP A 56 -18.75 12.42 8.07
CA ASP A 56 -18.44 12.32 9.50
C ASP A 56 -17.34 11.34 9.93
N LEU A 57 -16.22 11.94 10.37
CA LEU A 57 -15.05 11.35 11.01
C LEU A 57 -15.36 10.31 12.10
N MET A 58 -16.53 10.38 12.77
CA MET A 58 -16.92 9.38 13.78
C MET A 58 -17.22 8.00 13.19
N SER A 59 -17.84 7.93 12.02
CA SER A 59 -18.23 6.66 11.37
C SER A 59 -17.02 5.91 10.80
N ARG A 60 -16.08 6.66 10.22
CA ARG A 60 -14.76 6.15 9.84
C ARG A 60 -13.88 5.89 11.07
N GLY A 61 -13.99 6.69 12.13
CA GLY A 61 -13.27 6.51 13.40
C GLY A 61 -13.60 5.20 14.13
N LEU A 62 -14.87 4.78 14.12
CA LEU A 62 -15.33 3.47 14.62
C LEU A 62 -14.88 2.29 13.74
N ARG A 63 -14.75 2.49 12.42
CA ARG A 63 -14.15 1.48 11.52
C ARG A 63 -12.62 1.42 11.63
N LEU A 64 -11.97 2.54 11.95
CA LEU A 64 -10.52 2.65 12.20
C LEU A 64 -10.11 2.14 13.58
N SER A 65 -11.00 2.11 14.59
CA SER A 65 -10.66 1.59 15.92
C SER A 65 -10.42 0.07 15.96
N LEU A 66 -10.75 -0.65 14.88
CA LEU A 66 -10.42 -2.07 14.68
C LEU A 66 -9.02 -2.29 14.10
N ILE A 67 -8.32 -1.20 13.77
CA ILE A 67 -7.02 -1.23 13.12
C ILE A 67 -5.95 -0.97 14.16
N ASP A 68 -5.04 -1.93 14.28
CA ASP A 68 -3.84 -1.91 15.08
C ASP A 68 -3.17 -0.51 15.10
N ASN A 69 -2.74 -0.06 16.28
CA ASN A 69 -2.04 1.21 16.49
C ASN A 69 -0.90 1.44 15.46
N ARG A 70 -0.23 0.37 15.01
CA ARG A 70 0.85 0.44 14.02
C ARG A 70 0.35 0.90 12.64
N LEU A 71 -0.80 0.42 12.19
CA LEU A 71 -1.36 0.81 10.89
C LEU A 71 -1.89 2.25 10.92
N MET A 72 -2.56 2.65 12.01
CA MET A 72 -2.94 4.05 12.21
C MET A 72 -1.74 4.99 12.26
N HIS A 73 -0.65 4.55 12.88
CA HIS A 73 0.62 5.29 12.88
C HIS A 73 1.19 5.45 11.47
N CYS A 74 1.22 4.39 10.65
CA CYS A 74 1.65 4.47 9.24
C CYS A 74 0.81 5.46 8.43
N LEU A 75 -0.52 5.40 8.56
CA LEU A 75 -1.43 6.30 7.85
C LEU A 75 -1.21 7.77 8.25
N ARG A 76 -1.04 8.04 9.54
CA ARG A 76 -0.82 9.42 10.06
C ARG A 76 0.54 9.99 9.63
N ASN A 77 1.57 9.15 9.59
CA ASN A 77 2.95 9.60 9.37
C ASN A 77 3.41 9.50 7.92
N SER A 78 2.62 8.92 7.02
CA SER A 78 2.96 8.88 5.59
C SER A 78 3.03 10.29 5.03
N THR A 79 4.21 10.72 4.57
CA THR A 79 4.42 12.05 3.96
C THR A 79 4.33 12.03 2.44
N LYS A 80 4.17 10.85 1.83
CA LYS A 80 4.05 10.72 0.37
C LYS A 80 2.73 11.34 -0.08
N GLU A 81 2.81 12.28 -1.01
CA GLU A 81 1.64 12.83 -1.67
C GLU A 81 1.35 12.04 -2.95
N VAL A 82 0.13 11.54 -3.06
CA VAL A 82 -0.35 10.75 -4.21
C VAL A 82 -1.80 11.11 -4.51
N VAL A 83 -2.25 10.75 -5.71
CA VAL A 83 -3.65 10.90 -6.10
C VAL A 83 -4.52 9.88 -5.38
N THR A 84 -5.79 10.23 -5.16
CA THR A 84 -6.81 9.26 -4.76
C THR A 84 -7.06 8.28 -5.88
N ALA A 85 -6.95 6.98 -5.59
CA ALA A 85 -7.18 5.89 -6.54
C ALA A 85 -8.26 4.95 -6.02
N PRO A 86 -9.19 4.43 -6.85
CA PRO A 86 -10.30 3.53 -6.47
C PRO A 86 -9.96 2.38 -5.51
N PRO A 87 -10.91 1.88 -4.68
CA PRO A 87 -10.65 0.80 -3.70
C PRO A 87 -10.07 -0.45 -4.34
N ASP A 88 -10.48 -0.75 -5.57
CA ASP A 88 -9.98 -1.91 -6.30
C ASP A 88 -8.52 -1.78 -6.70
N ASP A 89 -8.05 -0.56 -6.99
CA ASP A 89 -6.68 -0.32 -7.42
C ASP A 89 -5.71 -0.39 -6.23
N ILE A 90 -6.13 0.10 -5.06
CA ILE A 90 -5.37 -0.11 -3.81
C ILE A 90 -5.32 -1.60 -3.44
N LEU A 91 -6.41 -2.36 -3.61
CA LEU A 91 -6.37 -3.82 -3.38
C LEU A 91 -5.43 -4.55 -4.35
N LYS A 92 -5.39 -4.16 -5.63
CA LYS A 92 -4.41 -4.72 -6.58
C LYS A 92 -2.98 -4.44 -6.13
N LEU A 93 -2.70 -3.21 -5.73
CA LEU A 93 -1.40 -2.82 -5.19
C LEU A 93 -1.01 -3.64 -3.95
N MET A 94 -1.95 -3.91 -3.04
CA MET A 94 -1.70 -4.78 -1.87
C MET A 94 -1.42 -6.23 -2.24
N ARG A 95 -2.10 -6.76 -3.27
CA ARG A 95 -1.78 -8.08 -3.81
C ARG A 95 -0.37 -8.10 -4.40
N GLN A 96 0.05 -7.05 -5.11
CA GLN A 96 1.41 -6.94 -5.64
C GLN A 96 2.47 -6.88 -4.53
N VAL A 97 2.21 -6.17 -3.43
CA VAL A 97 3.07 -6.16 -2.24
C VAL A 97 3.26 -7.59 -1.72
N ARG A 98 2.18 -8.32 -1.47
CA ARG A 98 2.27 -9.70 -0.94
C ARG A 98 2.96 -10.67 -1.90
N MET A 99 2.67 -10.57 -3.20
CA MET A 99 3.38 -11.39 -4.21
C MET A 99 4.88 -11.10 -4.20
N SER A 100 5.26 -9.84 -4.02
CA SER A 100 6.67 -9.42 -3.93
C SER A 100 7.33 -9.83 -2.60
N LEU A 101 6.56 -10.14 -1.57
CA LEU A 101 7.04 -10.66 -0.28
C LEU A 101 7.15 -12.20 -0.25
N GLY A 102 6.43 -12.90 -1.14
CA GLY A 102 6.24 -14.36 -1.13
C GLY A 102 7.49 -15.23 -1.30
N THR A 103 8.67 -14.63 -1.46
CA THR A 103 9.94 -15.32 -1.69
C THR A 103 10.96 -15.17 -0.54
N THR A 104 10.68 -14.38 0.50
CA THR A 104 11.71 -14.06 1.51
C THR A 104 11.11 -13.79 2.88
N LEU A 105 10.96 -14.85 3.70
CA LEU A 105 10.48 -14.72 5.07
C LEU A 105 11.32 -15.59 6.01
N GLN A 106 12.33 -14.98 6.64
CA GLN A 106 12.71 -15.44 7.98
C GLN A 106 11.72 -14.85 9.02
N PRO A 107 11.51 -15.53 10.16
CA PRO A 107 10.41 -15.25 11.09
C PRO A 107 10.45 -13.88 11.80
N ASP A 108 11.53 -13.12 11.64
CA ASP A 108 11.73 -11.79 12.26
C ASP A 108 11.93 -10.67 11.21
N ASP A 109 11.81 -11.00 9.92
CA ASP A 109 12.06 -10.05 8.83
C ASP A 109 10.92 -9.04 8.70
N ARG A 110 11.29 -7.79 8.41
CA ARG A 110 10.35 -6.69 8.09
C ARG A 110 9.30 -7.09 7.06
N SER A 111 9.63 -8.02 6.18
CA SER A 111 8.73 -8.66 5.21
C SER A 111 7.48 -9.25 5.88
N PHE A 112 7.62 -9.96 7.00
CA PHE A 112 6.48 -10.55 7.73
C PHE A 112 5.58 -9.47 8.32
N GLN A 113 6.19 -8.41 8.87
CA GLN A 113 5.44 -7.27 9.41
C GLN A 113 4.68 -6.52 8.32
N THR A 114 5.30 -6.31 7.16
CA THR A 114 4.67 -5.67 6.00
C THR A 114 3.56 -6.54 5.41
N ASP A 115 3.72 -7.87 5.35
CA ASP A 115 2.66 -8.78 4.91
C ASP A 115 1.44 -8.71 5.84
N GLN A 116 1.64 -8.80 7.16
CA GLN A 116 0.57 -8.65 8.13
C GLN A 116 -0.14 -7.29 8.02
N LEU A 117 0.63 -6.22 7.80
CA LEU A 117 0.07 -4.88 7.58
C LEU A 117 -0.70 -4.79 6.26
N ALA A 118 -0.22 -5.42 5.18
CA ALA A 118 -0.91 -5.46 3.90
C ALA A 118 -2.27 -6.17 4.01
N VAL A 119 -2.34 -7.30 4.74
CA VAL A 119 -3.61 -7.98 5.05
C VAL A 119 -4.57 -7.06 5.82
N LYS A 120 -4.07 -6.33 6.82
CA LYS A 120 -4.88 -5.36 7.57
C LYS A 120 -5.39 -4.21 6.68
N PHE A 121 -4.56 -3.76 5.72
CA PHE A 121 -4.95 -2.76 4.72
C PHE A 121 -6.10 -3.24 3.83
N GLU A 122 -6.08 -4.50 3.38
CA GLU A 122 -7.18 -5.06 2.59
C GLU A 122 -8.49 -5.07 3.39
N GLY A 123 -8.43 -5.46 4.67
CA GLY A 123 -9.57 -5.39 5.59
C GLY A 123 -10.08 -3.95 5.78
N LEU A 124 -9.18 -2.98 5.92
CA LEU A 124 -9.53 -1.57 5.99
C LEU A 124 -10.26 -1.11 4.71
N ILE A 125 -9.71 -1.40 3.54
CA ILE A 125 -10.30 -0.98 2.25
C ILE A 125 -11.68 -1.60 2.06
N ALA A 126 -11.87 -2.87 2.44
CA ALA A 126 -13.18 -3.53 2.41
C ALA A 126 -14.19 -2.82 3.31
N ALA A 127 -13.76 -2.33 4.47
CA ALA A 127 -14.58 -1.51 5.37
C ALA A 127 -14.76 -0.06 4.88
N LEU A 128 -14.10 0.39 3.82
CA LEU A 128 -14.33 1.72 3.23
C LEU A 128 -15.28 1.70 2.03
N ARG A 129 -15.60 0.51 1.52
CA ARG A 129 -16.66 0.28 0.53
C ARG A 129 -18.04 0.26 1.20
#